data_AF-A0A1I4BLL5-F1
#
_entry.id   AF-A0A1I4BLL5-F1
#
_cell.length_a   1.000
_cell.length_b   1.000
_cell.length_c   1.000
_cell.angle_alpha   90.00
_cell.angle_beta   90.00
_cell.angle_gamma   90.00
#
_symmetry.space_group_name_H-M   'P 1'
#
loop_
_entity.id
_entity.type
_entity.pdbx_description
1 polymer ?
#
loop_
_entity_poly.entity_id
_entity_poly.type
_entity_poly.pdbx_seq_one_letter_code
_entity_poly.pdbx_strand_id
1 'polypeptide(L)'
;MRMKARPYLHYAPVPGGVYLSGAGTQFAMRGPEALFKVVDVCVPLLEDGVTEDELVAALGSERARPVVRKLADGLRGHGMLLDLDALTVPEPPREVRERHPEALAWLESVSDDPYALFERFRDARILLCGPPVVVLPAARGLARAGARRLVLASPDPDAVAATALRLGAEVLPGSSRDLARTAGEADAVLYHREESGTAPDGESGADWLPDGVPVVAVRTAGPLVLAGPAVRDRAARGVWPALDVRAQAWVAGGEPQPAGGEPAARPAADALAGALAGQALFEALTEGATPGEAHVLHGAEVAAERVLVPSPADPVRPPRALADAVPADAPEPQDAVRSVTAVATPWTGLFALTAGDDLPQMPLALREAEYRAGRTGRVVAWAHDQRTATVATGLEALRGLAPAQSEAVPAAGLTEERWLLDGALRLLAADARPPAPPAAAEQETEQEWKRDPETVRILHGLAEHGPADVRVRLLHVPGLDWRLCRAEITGSGEPPVLAWGPDGAGAARAALGTALARVQVRRLRGADAAAGTSPGVRTDALALAGAEAVALLREQVAAYAAAAGVRYLGVCHRADPVLGELPVWYGPVRAYPAGREGSDV
;
A
#
# COMPACT_ATOMS: atom_id res chain seq x y z
N MET A 1 35.56 -17.36 20.40
CA MET A 1 34.65 -16.44 19.73
C MET A 1 35.40 -15.17 19.38
N ARG A 2 35.80 -15.09 18.11
CA ARG A 2 36.36 -13.90 17.51
C ARG A 2 35.22 -13.07 16.90
N MET A 3 35.13 -11.81 17.28
CA MET A 3 34.01 -10.93 16.94
C MET A 3 34.50 -9.69 16.22
N LYS A 4 33.75 -9.30 15.18
CA LYS A 4 33.99 -8.08 14.41
C LYS A 4 32.78 -7.16 14.53
N ALA A 5 33.01 -5.85 14.68
CA ALA A 5 31.94 -4.87 14.61
C ALA A 5 31.38 -4.83 13.19
N ARG A 6 30.04 -4.84 13.06
CA ARG A 6 29.43 -4.57 11.76
C ARG A 6 29.71 -3.13 11.33
N PRO A 7 29.75 -2.85 10.02
CA PRO A 7 29.90 -1.49 9.50
C PRO A 7 28.85 -0.51 10.06
N TYR A 8 29.20 0.77 10.05
CA TYR A 8 28.35 1.88 10.54
C TYR A 8 28.04 1.85 12.04
N LEU A 9 28.83 1.12 12.84
CA LEU A 9 28.74 1.19 14.29
C LEU A 9 29.28 2.55 14.78
N HIS A 10 28.38 3.36 15.32
CA HIS A 10 28.67 4.65 15.94
C HIS A 10 28.31 4.62 17.41
N TYR A 11 29.05 5.38 18.23
CA TYR A 11 28.78 5.49 19.65
C TYR A 11 28.96 6.92 20.16
N ALA A 12 28.18 7.30 21.17
CA ALA A 12 28.22 8.62 21.79
C ALA A 12 27.90 8.54 23.30
N PRO A 13 28.52 9.38 24.15
CA PRO A 13 28.17 9.42 25.56
C PRO A 13 26.78 10.04 25.76
N VAL A 14 26.00 9.50 26.69
CA VAL A 14 24.68 10.03 27.09
C VAL A 14 24.53 10.03 28.61
N PRO A 15 23.64 10.83 29.20
CA PRO A 15 23.41 10.81 30.65
C PRO A 15 23.11 9.39 31.15
N GLY A 16 23.98 8.86 32.01
CA GLY A 16 23.84 7.52 32.59
C GLY A 16 24.26 6.36 31.68
N GLY A 17 25.03 6.59 30.61
CA GLY A 17 25.52 5.49 29.77
C GLY A 17 26.17 5.90 28.44
N VAL A 18 26.04 4.99 27.46
CA VAL A 18 26.53 5.17 26.09
C VAL A 18 25.42 4.82 25.12
N TYR A 19 25.19 5.67 24.13
CA TYR A 19 24.32 5.40 22.99
C TYR A 19 25.12 4.73 21.88
N LEU A 20 24.58 3.66 21.30
CA LEU A 20 25.16 2.94 20.18
C LEU A 20 24.15 2.86 19.04
N SER A 21 24.62 3.09 17.82
CA SER A 21 23.82 3.07 16.59
C SER A 21 24.56 2.23 15.56
N GLY A 22 23.86 1.29 14.94
CA GLY A 22 24.35 0.53 13.78
C GLY A 22 23.48 0.77 12.56
N ALA A 23 23.63 -0.07 11.53
CA ALA A 23 22.91 0.06 10.27
C ALA A 23 21.37 -0.09 10.40
N GLY A 24 20.91 -1.00 11.27
CA GLY A 24 19.48 -1.32 11.41
C GLY A 24 18.91 -1.16 12.82
N THR A 25 19.74 -0.93 13.82
CA THR A 25 19.33 -0.89 15.24
C THR A 25 20.08 0.19 16.01
N GLN A 26 19.47 0.63 17.11
CA GLN A 26 20.07 1.60 18.02
C GLN A 26 19.65 1.27 19.45
N PHE A 27 20.55 1.45 20.41
CA PHE A 27 20.23 1.25 21.82
C PHE A 27 21.13 2.07 22.74
N ALA A 28 20.65 2.32 23.96
CA ALA A 28 21.43 2.98 25.01
C ALA A 28 21.81 1.97 26.09
N MET A 29 23.12 1.80 26.31
CA MET A 29 23.65 0.97 27.38
C MET A 29 23.81 1.80 28.65
N ARG A 30 23.02 1.48 29.68
CA ARG A 30 23.13 2.14 31.00
C ARG A 30 24.38 1.68 31.75
N GLY A 31 25.09 2.62 32.35
CA GLY A 31 26.29 2.35 33.14
C GLY A 31 26.95 3.60 33.73
N PRO A 32 28.02 3.42 34.51
CA PRO A 32 28.82 4.53 35.03
C PRO A 32 29.50 5.29 33.89
N GLU A 33 29.93 6.53 34.12
CA GLU A 33 30.62 7.36 33.11
C GLU A 33 31.87 6.67 32.51
N ALA A 34 32.52 5.80 33.29
CA ALA A 34 33.65 5.00 32.83
C ALA A 34 33.30 4.01 31.70
N LEU A 35 32.02 3.67 31.50
CA LEU A 35 31.57 2.80 30.41
C LEU A 35 31.92 3.38 29.04
N PHE A 36 31.82 4.71 28.86
CA PHE A 36 32.20 5.34 27.60
C PHE A 36 33.67 5.09 27.26
N LYS A 37 34.57 5.17 28.24
CA LYS A 37 35.99 4.86 28.04
C LYS A 37 36.23 3.40 27.65
N VAL A 38 35.43 2.48 28.18
CA VAL A 38 35.51 1.06 27.80
C VAL A 38 35.09 0.89 26.35
N VAL A 39 33.97 1.50 25.94
CA VAL A 39 33.50 1.47 24.55
C VAL A 39 34.53 2.10 23.61
N ASP A 40 35.11 3.25 23.99
CA ASP A 40 36.09 4.00 23.21
C ASP A 40 37.39 3.21 22.95
N VAL A 41 37.77 2.31 23.86
CA VAL A 41 38.91 1.39 23.68
C VAL A 41 38.51 0.14 22.89
N CYS A 42 37.32 -0.43 23.17
CA CYS A 42 36.94 -1.73 22.62
C CYS A 42 36.42 -1.65 21.17
N VAL A 43 35.66 -0.62 20.81
CA VAL A 43 35.03 -0.52 19.48
C VAL A 43 36.05 -0.46 18.35
N PRO A 44 37.12 0.35 18.41
CA PRO A 44 38.14 0.34 17.36
C PRO A 44 38.81 -1.03 17.18
N LEU A 45 39.01 -1.80 18.25
CA LEU A 45 39.57 -3.15 18.17
C LEU A 45 38.60 -4.15 17.54
N LEU A 46 37.29 -3.92 17.70
CA LEU A 46 36.26 -4.75 17.07
C LEU A 46 36.22 -4.56 15.55
N GLU A 47 36.74 -3.46 14.98
CA GLU A 47 36.72 -3.24 13.51
C GLU A 47 37.55 -4.29 12.74
N ASP A 48 38.66 -4.76 13.33
CA ASP A 48 39.59 -5.72 12.71
C ASP A 48 39.34 -7.19 13.13
N GLY A 49 38.36 -7.44 13.99
CA GLY A 49 38.03 -8.77 14.49
C GLY A 49 38.92 -9.25 15.63
N VAL A 50 38.37 -9.30 16.85
CA VAL A 50 39.08 -9.47 18.12
C VAL A 50 38.37 -10.48 19.04
N THR A 51 39.10 -11.08 19.97
CA THR A 51 38.56 -11.97 21.00
C THR A 51 38.24 -11.23 22.31
N GLU A 52 37.41 -11.81 23.17
CA GLU A 52 37.12 -11.23 24.50
C GLU A 52 38.42 -11.02 25.31
N ASP A 53 39.36 -11.96 25.25
CA ASP A 53 40.61 -11.89 26.00
C ASP A 53 41.50 -10.74 25.52
N GLU A 54 41.53 -10.47 24.22
CA GLU A 54 42.26 -9.33 23.65
C GLU A 54 41.64 -7.98 24.05
N LEU A 55 40.30 -7.89 24.10
CA LEU A 55 39.60 -6.70 24.61
C LEU A 55 39.91 -6.45 26.09
N VAL A 56 39.91 -7.50 26.92
CA VAL A 56 40.27 -7.42 28.35
C VAL A 56 41.74 -7.03 28.52
N ALA A 57 42.63 -7.58 27.70
CA ALA A 57 44.04 -7.24 27.70
C ALA A 57 44.27 -5.77 27.32
N ALA A 58 43.55 -5.23 26.34
CA ALA A 58 43.63 -3.82 25.94
C ALA A 58 43.21 -2.85 27.04
N LEU A 59 42.28 -3.25 27.91
CA LEU A 59 41.87 -2.47 29.09
C LEU A 59 42.84 -2.61 30.28
N GLY A 60 43.79 -3.55 30.20
CA GLY A 60 44.87 -3.73 31.19
C GLY A 60 44.44 -4.35 32.52
N SER A 61 43.21 -4.89 32.64
CA SER A 61 42.74 -5.50 33.89
C SER A 61 41.67 -6.56 33.67
N GLU A 62 41.87 -7.75 34.24
CA GLU A 62 40.85 -8.82 34.32
C GLU A 62 39.56 -8.38 35.03
N ARG A 63 39.61 -7.34 35.88
CA ARG A 63 38.42 -6.76 36.51
C ARG A 63 37.45 -6.13 35.51
N ALA A 64 37.92 -5.80 34.29
CA ALA A 64 37.10 -5.23 33.23
C ALA A 64 36.26 -6.28 32.48
N ARG A 65 36.56 -7.58 32.62
CA ARG A 65 35.90 -8.68 31.89
C ARG A 65 34.36 -8.66 31.98
N PRO A 66 33.72 -8.42 33.15
CA PRO A 66 32.26 -8.33 33.21
C PRO A 66 31.68 -7.18 32.35
N VAL A 67 32.41 -6.06 32.24
CA VAL A 67 31.98 -4.91 31.44
C VAL A 67 32.20 -5.17 29.95
N VAL A 68 33.32 -5.79 29.57
CA VAL A 68 33.58 -6.25 28.20
C VAL A 68 32.50 -7.22 27.73
N ARG A 69 32.15 -8.20 28.57
CA ARG A 69 31.04 -9.14 28.29
C ARG A 69 29.72 -8.42 28.12
N LYS A 70 29.37 -7.52 29.03
CA LYS A 70 28.15 -6.72 28.90
C LYS A 70 28.11 -5.91 27.60
N LEU A 71 29.25 -5.34 27.17
CA LEU A 71 29.37 -4.63 25.90
C LEU A 71 29.15 -5.59 24.71
N ALA A 72 29.90 -6.69 24.66
CA ALA A 72 29.81 -7.67 23.59
C ALA A 72 28.41 -8.30 23.49
N ASP A 73 27.80 -8.65 24.63
CA ASP A 73 26.44 -9.20 24.69
C ASP A 73 25.40 -8.16 24.28
N GLY A 74 25.58 -6.90 24.66
CA GLY A 74 24.71 -5.81 24.23
C GLY A 74 24.76 -5.60 22.72
N LEU A 75 25.97 -5.54 22.15
CA LEU A 75 26.17 -5.41 20.71
C LEU A 75 25.62 -6.63 19.95
N ARG A 76 25.91 -7.85 20.41
CA ARG A 76 25.40 -9.10 19.81
C ARG A 76 23.88 -9.18 19.88
N GLY A 77 23.28 -8.86 21.04
CA GLY A 77 21.84 -8.88 21.23
C GLY A 77 21.07 -7.90 20.35
N HIS A 78 21.75 -6.88 19.82
CA HIS A 78 21.20 -5.93 18.85
C HIS A 78 21.73 -6.13 17.42
N GLY A 79 22.39 -7.28 17.17
CA GLY A 79 22.89 -7.65 15.85
C GLY A 79 24.04 -6.80 15.33
N MET A 80 24.81 -6.12 16.19
CA MET A 80 25.89 -5.19 15.79
C MET A 80 27.28 -5.85 15.70
N LEU A 81 27.38 -7.16 15.97
CA LEU A 81 28.61 -7.94 15.83
C LEU A 81 28.42 -9.03 14.77
N LEU A 82 29.52 -9.33 14.08
CA LEU A 82 29.70 -10.51 13.25
C LEU A 82 30.54 -11.52 14.03
N ASP A 83 30.07 -12.77 14.10
CA ASP A 83 30.84 -13.88 14.68
C ASP A 83 31.73 -14.50 13.59
N LEU A 84 33.03 -14.22 13.66
CA LEU A 84 33.98 -14.69 12.65
C LEU A 84 34.23 -16.20 12.74
N ASP A 85 33.92 -16.83 13.88
CA ASP A 85 34.09 -18.28 14.05
C ASP A 85 32.89 -19.05 13.45
N ALA A 86 31.78 -18.37 13.15
CA ALA A 86 30.56 -18.96 12.58
C ALA A 86 30.48 -18.89 11.05
N LEU A 87 31.44 -18.23 10.39
CA LEU A 87 31.45 -18.03 8.95
C LEU A 87 31.69 -19.35 8.19
N THR A 88 30.91 -19.60 7.13
CA THR A 88 31.13 -20.78 6.29
C THR A 88 32.23 -20.56 5.25
N VAL A 89 32.48 -19.30 4.89
CA VAL A 89 33.55 -18.86 4.00
C VAL A 89 34.39 -17.81 4.75
N PRO A 90 35.73 -17.93 4.76
CA PRO A 90 36.59 -16.97 5.44
C PRO A 90 36.50 -15.56 4.81
N GLU A 91 36.91 -14.56 5.57
CA GLU A 91 37.00 -13.18 5.08
C GLU A 91 37.87 -13.09 3.80
N PRO A 92 37.42 -12.36 2.76
CA PRO A 92 38.17 -12.22 1.53
C PRO A 92 39.56 -11.57 1.74
N PRO A 93 40.53 -11.89 0.86
CA PRO A 93 41.83 -11.24 0.86
C PRO A 93 41.70 -9.71 0.80
N ARG A 94 42.70 -9.01 1.36
CA ARG A 94 42.70 -7.55 1.46
C ARG A 94 42.48 -6.86 0.11
N GLU A 95 43.09 -7.39 -0.96
CA GLU A 95 42.96 -6.84 -2.32
C GLU A 95 41.51 -6.90 -2.83
N VAL A 96 40.76 -7.93 -2.44
CA VAL A 96 39.34 -8.09 -2.78
C VAL A 96 38.50 -7.10 -1.97
N ARG A 97 38.81 -6.93 -0.68
CA ARG A 97 38.11 -5.98 0.20
C ARG A 97 38.29 -4.53 -0.23
N GLU A 98 39.51 -4.15 -0.62
CA GLU A 98 39.81 -2.81 -1.14
C GLU A 98 39.14 -2.54 -2.49
N ARG A 99 38.90 -3.59 -3.30
CA ARG A 99 38.22 -3.46 -4.60
C ARG A 99 36.70 -3.39 -4.48
N HIS A 100 36.10 -4.04 -3.49
CA HIS A 100 34.65 -4.14 -3.31
C HIS A 100 34.18 -3.69 -1.91
N PRO A 101 34.61 -2.51 -1.42
CA PRO A 101 34.37 -2.11 -0.03
C PRO A 101 32.89 -1.90 0.26
N GLU A 102 32.14 -1.28 -0.66
CA GLU A 102 30.72 -0.95 -0.49
C GLU A 102 29.85 -2.22 -0.42
N ALA A 103 30.07 -3.19 -1.32
CA ALA A 103 29.30 -4.43 -1.36
C ALA A 103 29.53 -5.28 -0.10
N LEU A 104 30.78 -5.40 0.33
CA LEU A 104 31.12 -6.14 1.55
C LEU A 104 30.59 -5.43 2.80
N ALA A 105 30.71 -4.10 2.88
CA ALA A 105 30.18 -3.35 4.01
C ALA A 105 28.65 -3.50 4.12
N TRP A 106 27.95 -3.49 2.99
CA TRP A 106 26.51 -3.74 2.97
C TRP A 106 26.18 -5.17 3.42
N LEU A 107 26.84 -6.20 2.89
CA LEU A 107 26.61 -7.60 3.27
C LEU A 107 26.89 -7.84 4.76
N GLU A 108 28.02 -7.33 5.27
CA GLU A 108 28.36 -7.37 6.69
C GLU A 108 27.34 -6.62 7.57
N SER A 109 26.53 -5.71 7.01
CA SER A 109 25.48 -5.02 7.76
C SER A 109 24.15 -5.78 7.82
N VAL A 110 23.88 -6.68 6.85
CA VAL A 110 22.57 -7.35 6.71
C VAL A 110 22.59 -8.86 6.89
N SER A 111 23.76 -9.52 6.86
CA SER A 111 23.87 -10.99 6.90
C SER A 111 24.83 -11.49 7.97
N ASP A 112 24.51 -12.64 8.57
CA ASP A 112 25.40 -13.36 9.49
C ASP A 112 26.53 -14.13 8.78
N ASP A 113 26.40 -14.39 7.47
CA ASP A 113 27.43 -15.04 6.66
C ASP A 113 27.71 -14.24 5.36
N PRO A 114 28.24 -13.02 5.49
CA PRO A 114 28.34 -12.07 4.38
C PRO A 114 29.31 -12.53 3.28
N TYR A 115 30.37 -13.26 3.64
CA TYR A 115 31.40 -13.67 2.69
C TYR A 115 30.99 -14.86 1.83
N ALA A 116 30.17 -15.77 2.36
CA ALA A 116 29.56 -16.83 1.57
C ALA A 116 28.59 -16.25 0.52
N LEU A 117 27.76 -15.28 0.93
CA LEU A 117 26.87 -14.56 0.01
C LEU A 117 27.64 -13.80 -1.06
N PHE A 118 28.75 -13.16 -0.67
CA PHE A 118 29.62 -12.46 -1.60
C PHE A 118 30.22 -13.39 -2.65
N GLU A 119 30.81 -14.52 -2.24
CA GLU A 119 31.37 -15.49 -3.21
C GLU A 119 30.26 -16.09 -4.11
N ARG A 120 29.09 -16.41 -3.54
CA ARG A 120 27.93 -16.86 -4.34
C ARG A 120 27.52 -15.82 -5.39
N PHE A 121 27.46 -14.54 -5.02
CA PHE A 121 27.16 -13.46 -5.94
C PHE A 121 28.24 -13.30 -7.02
N ARG A 122 29.51 -13.42 -6.68
CA ARG A 122 30.63 -13.32 -7.64
C ARG A 122 30.55 -14.39 -8.71
N ASP A 123 30.11 -15.59 -8.35
CA ASP A 123 30.02 -16.74 -9.24
C ASP A 123 28.67 -16.87 -9.97
N ALA A 124 27.67 -16.07 -9.58
CA ALA A 124 26.36 -16.02 -10.21
C ALA A 124 26.44 -15.55 -11.68
N ARG A 125 25.78 -16.29 -12.58
CA ARG A 125 25.59 -15.93 -13.99
C ARG A 125 24.37 -15.00 -14.11
N ILE A 126 24.61 -13.73 -14.43
CA ILE A 126 23.56 -12.70 -14.49
C ILE A 126 23.32 -12.31 -15.94
N LEU A 127 22.08 -12.48 -16.41
CA LEU A 127 21.65 -12.09 -17.75
C LEU A 127 20.99 -10.70 -17.71
N LEU A 128 21.48 -9.76 -18.53
CA LEU A 128 20.95 -8.41 -18.66
C LEU A 128 20.39 -8.21 -20.08
N CYS A 129 19.07 -8.18 -20.21
CA CYS A 129 18.36 -8.07 -21.47
C CYS A 129 17.71 -6.70 -21.64
N GLY A 130 18.05 -5.97 -22.69
CA GLY A 130 17.42 -4.67 -22.97
C GLY A 130 18.30 -3.67 -23.72
N PRO A 131 17.80 -2.44 -23.96
CA PRO A 131 18.54 -1.41 -24.67
C PRO A 131 19.81 -1.00 -23.90
N PRO A 132 20.87 -0.54 -24.59
CA PRO A 132 22.15 -0.17 -23.97
C PRO A 132 22.02 0.79 -22.79
N VAL A 133 21.09 1.75 -22.87
CA VAL A 133 20.84 2.74 -21.83
C VAL A 133 20.40 2.12 -20.49
N VAL A 134 19.71 0.98 -20.50
CA VAL A 134 19.27 0.26 -19.30
C VAL A 134 20.33 -0.75 -18.85
N VAL A 135 20.86 -1.56 -19.79
CA VAL A 135 21.75 -2.67 -19.43
C VAL A 135 23.15 -2.23 -19.01
N LEU A 136 23.68 -1.13 -19.58
CA LEU A 136 25.04 -0.70 -19.29
C LEU A 136 25.21 -0.16 -17.85
N PRO A 137 24.31 0.68 -17.30
CA PRO A 137 24.37 1.05 -15.89
C PRO A 137 24.25 -0.15 -14.95
N ALA A 138 23.32 -1.07 -15.21
CA ALA A 138 23.17 -2.30 -14.44
C ALA A 138 24.47 -3.13 -14.44
N ALA A 139 25.05 -3.36 -15.62
CA ALA A 139 26.29 -4.13 -15.79
C ALA A 139 27.46 -3.52 -15.01
N ARG A 140 27.64 -2.19 -15.09
CA ARG A 140 28.70 -1.48 -14.37
C ARG A 140 28.51 -1.57 -12.85
N GLY A 141 27.28 -1.40 -12.38
CA GLY A 141 26.95 -1.51 -10.95
C GLY A 141 27.23 -2.89 -10.41
N LEU A 142 26.74 -3.94 -11.09
CA LEU A 142 26.95 -5.34 -10.72
C LEU A 142 28.44 -5.74 -10.77
N ALA A 143 29.17 -5.31 -11.79
CA ALA A 143 30.61 -5.57 -11.87
C ALA A 143 31.39 -4.86 -10.75
N ARG A 144 31.02 -3.61 -10.41
CA ARG A 144 31.60 -2.88 -9.26
C ARG A 144 31.29 -3.60 -7.95
N ALA A 145 30.08 -4.14 -7.81
CA ALA A 145 29.68 -4.94 -6.65
C ALA A 145 30.40 -6.30 -6.59
N GLY A 146 30.98 -6.80 -7.69
CA GLY A 146 31.82 -8.00 -7.71
C GLY A 146 31.38 -9.12 -8.66
N ALA A 147 30.28 -8.97 -9.40
CA ALA A 147 29.83 -10.00 -10.34
C ALA A 147 30.91 -10.31 -11.39
N ARG A 148 31.24 -11.59 -11.58
CA ARG A 148 32.25 -12.03 -12.56
C ARG A 148 31.64 -12.55 -13.86
N ARG A 149 30.37 -12.98 -13.85
CA ARG A 149 29.72 -13.64 -14.98
C ARG A 149 28.49 -12.86 -15.44
N LEU A 150 28.75 -11.82 -16.23
CA LEU A 150 27.69 -11.00 -16.83
C LEU A 150 27.47 -11.42 -18.29
N VAL A 151 26.21 -11.51 -18.70
CA VAL A 151 25.82 -11.70 -20.08
C VAL A 151 24.95 -10.52 -20.52
N LEU A 152 25.38 -9.78 -21.55
CA LEU A 152 24.68 -8.62 -22.07
C LEU A 152 23.95 -9.01 -23.36
N ALA A 153 22.63 -8.95 -23.34
CA ALA A 153 21.79 -9.15 -24.51
C ALA A 153 21.09 -7.84 -24.86
N SER A 154 21.59 -7.16 -25.88
CA SER A 154 21.11 -5.84 -26.32
C SER A 154 20.58 -5.90 -27.75
N PRO A 155 19.53 -5.14 -28.09
CA PRO A 155 19.10 -4.97 -29.48
C PRO A 155 20.19 -4.32 -30.36
N ASP A 156 21.14 -3.60 -29.74
CA ASP A 156 22.34 -3.08 -30.36
C ASP A 156 23.58 -3.69 -29.68
N PRO A 157 24.12 -4.82 -30.19
CA PRO A 157 25.30 -5.48 -29.64
C PRO A 157 26.57 -4.64 -29.73
N ASP A 158 26.72 -3.82 -30.78
CA ASP A 158 27.89 -2.99 -31.00
C ASP A 158 27.98 -1.88 -29.95
N ALA A 159 26.84 -1.30 -29.57
CA ALA A 159 26.75 -0.30 -28.50
C ALA A 159 27.16 -0.83 -27.12
N VAL A 160 27.08 -2.15 -26.87
CA VAL A 160 27.48 -2.76 -25.59
C VAL A 160 28.88 -3.39 -25.61
N ALA A 161 29.41 -3.72 -26.80
CA ALA A 161 30.65 -4.49 -26.97
C ALA A 161 31.85 -3.90 -26.23
N ALA A 162 32.09 -2.59 -26.33
CA ALA A 162 33.22 -1.93 -25.68
C ALA A 162 33.14 -1.98 -24.14
N THR A 163 31.93 -1.92 -23.58
CA THR A 163 31.73 -2.06 -22.13
C THR A 163 31.86 -3.53 -21.72
N ALA A 164 31.27 -4.45 -22.50
CA ALA A 164 31.37 -5.88 -22.23
C ALA A 164 32.83 -6.34 -22.16
N LEU A 165 33.66 -5.94 -23.13
CA LEU A 165 35.09 -6.23 -23.15
C LEU A 165 35.81 -5.74 -21.89
N ARG A 166 35.50 -4.51 -21.44
CA ARG A 166 36.12 -3.92 -20.23
C ARG A 166 35.71 -4.66 -18.96
N LEU A 167 34.48 -5.16 -18.91
CA LEU A 167 33.94 -5.89 -17.75
C LEU A 167 34.25 -7.40 -17.80
N GLY A 168 34.76 -7.91 -18.93
CA GLY A 168 34.87 -9.36 -19.16
C GLY A 168 33.52 -10.06 -19.34
N ALA A 169 32.49 -9.32 -19.75
CA ALA A 169 31.13 -9.84 -19.96
C ALA A 169 30.98 -10.50 -21.34
N GLU A 170 30.09 -11.48 -21.41
CA GLU A 170 29.65 -12.11 -22.66
C GLU A 170 28.63 -11.20 -23.37
N VAL A 171 28.70 -11.09 -24.71
CA VAL A 171 27.67 -10.40 -25.51
C VAL A 171 26.88 -11.46 -26.26
N LEU A 172 25.58 -11.49 -26.02
CA LEU A 172 24.66 -12.43 -26.68
C LEU A 172 23.99 -11.77 -27.90
N PRO A 173 24.00 -12.40 -29.08
CA PRO A 173 23.21 -11.94 -30.22
C PRO A 173 21.71 -12.14 -29.94
N GLY A 174 20.87 -11.17 -30.32
CA GLY A 174 19.47 -11.03 -29.87
C GLY A 174 18.45 -12.05 -30.41
N SER A 175 18.81 -13.32 -30.64
CA SER A 175 17.85 -14.35 -31.04
C SER A 175 17.02 -14.83 -29.83
N SER A 176 15.70 -14.97 -29.98
CA SER A 176 14.81 -15.38 -28.87
C SER A 176 15.14 -16.76 -28.31
N ARG A 177 15.65 -17.68 -29.14
CA ARG A 177 16.07 -19.02 -28.69
C ARG A 177 17.34 -18.98 -27.85
N ASP A 178 18.31 -18.15 -28.24
CA ASP A 178 19.55 -17.99 -27.47
C ASP A 178 19.27 -17.30 -26.13
N LEU A 179 18.37 -16.31 -26.12
CA LEU A 179 17.89 -15.67 -24.91
C LEU A 179 17.25 -16.66 -23.95
N ALA A 180 16.27 -17.46 -24.40
CA ALA A 180 15.59 -18.45 -23.57
C ALA A 180 16.55 -19.49 -22.99
N ARG A 181 17.46 -20.02 -23.80
CA ARG A 181 18.50 -20.95 -23.35
C ARG A 181 19.41 -20.33 -22.29
N THR A 182 19.94 -19.15 -22.57
CA THR A 182 20.84 -18.45 -21.65
C THR A 182 20.15 -18.10 -20.33
N ALA A 183 18.86 -17.76 -20.40
CA ALA A 183 18.06 -17.48 -19.21
C ALA A 183 17.83 -18.73 -18.36
N GLY A 184 17.65 -19.90 -18.98
CA GLY A 184 17.57 -21.18 -18.27
C GLY A 184 18.84 -21.58 -17.51
N GLU A 185 19.98 -20.95 -17.82
CA GLU A 185 21.27 -21.16 -17.15
C GLU A 185 21.64 -20.00 -16.21
N ALA A 186 20.82 -18.94 -16.15
CA ALA A 186 21.11 -17.75 -15.37
C ALA A 186 20.61 -17.89 -13.92
N ASP A 187 21.40 -17.37 -12.98
CA ASP A 187 21.03 -17.27 -11.57
C ASP A 187 20.17 -16.02 -11.28
N ALA A 188 20.15 -15.07 -12.22
CA ALA A 188 19.38 -13.83 -12.14
C ALA A 188 19.18 -13.20 -13.52
N VAL A 189 18.04 -12.52 -13.72
CA VAL A 189 17.70 -11.88 -14.99
C VAL A 189 17.20 -10.44 -14.79
N LEU A 190 17.82 -9.48 -15.47
CA LEU A 190 17.23 -8.17 -15.72
C LEU A 190 16.55 -8.22 -17.09
N TYR A 191 15.28 -7.86 -17.14
CA TYR A 191 14.49 -7.88 -18.36
C TYR A 191 13.87 -6.51 -18.64
N HIS A 192 14.26 -5.88 -19.73
CA HIS A 192 13.57 -4.72 -20.27
C HIS A 192 12.34 -5.15 -21.07
N ARG A 193 11.19 -4.55 -20.76
CA ARG A 193 9.91 -4.82 -21.42
C ARG A 193 9.55 -3.69 -22.37
N GLU A 194 9.45 -3.99 -23.66
CA GLU A 194 8.87 -3.07 -24.66
C GLU A 194 7.33 -3.06 -24.60
N GLU A 195 6.73 -1.91 -24.94
CA GLU A 195 5.31 -1.60 -24.70
C GLU A 195 4.35 -2.17 -25.74
N SER A 196 4.82 -2.76 -26.83
CA SER A 196 3.95 -3.04 -27.98
C SER A 196 4.37 -4.25 -28.77
N GLY A 197 3.58 -5.31 -28.63
CA GLY A 197 3.60 -6.49 -29.48
C GLY A 197 3.27 -7.74 -28.68
N THR A 198 2.16 -8.38 -29.02
CA THR A 198 2.18 -9.85 -29.03
C THR A 198 3.48 -10.26 -29.71
N ALA A 199 4.28 -11.11 -29.07
CA ALA A 199 5.35 -11.79 -29.79
C ALA A 199 4.75 -12.32 -31.10
N PRO A 200 5.51 -12.38 -32.21
CA PRO A 200 5.02 -12.93 -33.48
C PRO A 200 4.37 -14.33 -33.36
N ASP A 201 4.57 -14.98 -32.21
CA ASP A 201 4.14 -16.34 -31.89
C ASP A 201 3.03 -16.42 -30.81
N GLY A 202 2.47 -15.30 -30.34
CA GLY A 202 1.35 -15.30 -29.37
C GLY A 202 1.70 -15.67 -27.92
N GLU A 203 2.98 -15.92 -27.63
CA GLU A 203 3.50 -16.09 -26.26
C GLU A 203 3.62 -14.73 -25.56
N SER A 204 3.24 -14.65 -24.29
CA SER A 204 3.47 -13.43 -23.50
C SER A 204 4.97 -13.18 -23.44
N GLY A 205 5.43 -11.95 -23.68
CA GLY A 205 6.85 -11.59 -23.82
C GLY A 205 7.77 -11.93 -22.62
N ALA A 206 7.23 -12.48 -21.54
CA ALA A 206 7.91 -12.91 -20.32
C ALA A 206 7.89 -14.44 -20.10
N ASP A 207 7.32 -15.23 -21.01
CA ASP A 207 7.13 -16.68 -20.84
C ASP A 207 8.44 -17.49 -20.91
N TRP A 208 9.45 -16.95 -21.60
CA TRP A 208 10.80 -17.54 -21.69
C TRP A 208 11.65 -17.30 -20.45
N LEU A 209 11.21 -16.45 -19.51
CA LEU A 209 11.98 -16.13 -18.31
C LEU A 209 11.95 -17.32 -17.32
N PRO A 210 13.10 -17.69 -16.73
CA PRO A 210 13.25 -18.84 -15.85
C PRO A 210 12.44 -18.70 -14.55
N ASP A 211 11.86 -19.80 -14.08
CA ASP A 211 11.15 -19.86 -12.80
C ASP A 211 12.14 -20.14 -11.66
N GLY A 212 11.86 -19.64 -10.45
CA GLY A 212 12.66 -19.90 -9.25
C GLY A 212 13.93 -19.04 -9.10
N VAL A 213 14.31 -18.25 -10.10
CA VAL A 213 15.44 -17.30 -10.02
C VAL A 213 14.93 -15.86 -9.99
N PRO A 214 15.64 -14.93 -9.31
CA PRO A 214 15.23 -13.52 -9.28
C PRO A 214 15.24 -12.89 -10.66
N VAL A 215 14.09 -12.33 -11.04
CA VAL A 215 13.90 -11.54 -12.26
C VAL A 215 13.45 -10.14 -11.89
N VAL A 216 14.09 -9.11 -12.46
CA VAL A 216 13.71 -7.70 -12.28
C VAL A 216 13.34 -7.11 -13.63
N ALA A 217 12.12 -6.58 -13.73
CA ALA A 217 11.67 -5.92 -14.94
C ALA A 217 12.02 -4.42 -14.93
N VAL A 218 12.43 -3.89 -16.08
CA VAL A 218 12.54 -2.45 -16.33
C VAL A 218 11.56 -2.07 -17.44
N ARG A 219 10.75 -1.04 -17.21
CA ARG A 219 9.81 -0.50 -18.19
C ARG A 219 10.13 0.96 -18.45
N THR A 220 10.40 1.30 -19.70
CA THR A 220 10.82 2.66 -20.11
C THR A 220 9.79 3.37 -20.96
N ALA A 221 8.55 2.92 -20.87
CA ALA A 221 7.50 3.31 -21.79
C ALA A 221 6.48 4.22 -21.11
N GLY A 222 5.88 5.13 -21.88
CA GLY A 222 5.04 6.19 -21.33
C GLY A 222 5.80 7.30 -20.59
N PRO A 223 5.08 8.12 -19.77
CA PRO A 223 5.64 9.30 -19.12
C PRO A 223 6.50 9.00 -17.88
N LEU A 224 6.60 7.74 -17.46
CA LEU A 224 7.36 7.31 -16.28
C LEU A 224 8.27 6.13 -16.60
N VAL A 225 9.11 5.74 -15.64
CA VAL A 225 9.96 4.55 -15.71
C VAL A 225 9.71 3.69 -14.50
N LEU A 226 9.65 2.38 -14.69
CA LEU A 226 9.55 1.43 -13.58
C LEU A 226 10.77 0.53 -13.54
N ALA A 227 11.26 0.26 -12.34
CA ALA A 227 12.24 -0.77 -12.06
C ALA A 227 11.74 -1.66 -10.92
N GLY A 228 11.59 -2.96 -11.17
CA GLY A 228 11.09 -3.94 -10.20
C GLY A 228 9.56 -4.06 -10.14
N PRO A 229 9.03 -4.80 -9.14
CA PRO A 229 9.80 -5.49 -8.10
C PRO A 229 10.57 -6.71 -8.62
N ALA A 230 11.53 -7.21 -7.83
CA ALA A 230 12.16 -8.50 -8.07
C ALA A 230 11.17 -9.64 -7.78
N VAL A 231 10.98 -10.55 -8.73
CA VAL A 231 10.08 -11.71 -8.58
C VAL A 231 10.81 -13.00 -8.96
N ARG A 232 10.51 -14.09 -8.26
CA ARG A 232 11.05 -15.42 -8.59
C ARG A 232 10.02 -16.30 -9.30
N ASP A 233 8.77 -16.22 -8.84
CA ASP A 233 7.69 -17.08 -9.33
C ASP A 233 7.03 -16.52 -10.58
N ARG A 234 6.79 -17.38 -11.57
CA ARG A 234 6.05 -17.00 -12.78
C ARG A 234 4.68 -16.38 -12.49
N ALA A 235 3.96 -16.89 -11.49
CA ALA A 235 2.65 -16.37 -11.09
C ALA A 235 2.72 -14.92 -10.56
N ALA A 236 3.83 -14.53 -9.93
CA ALA A 236 4.02 -13.19 -9.37
C ALA A 236 4.32 -12.14 -10.45
N ARG A 237 4.73 -12.52 -11.68
CA ARG A 237 5.07 -11.60 -12.78
C ARG A 237 3.90 -10.73 -13.25
N GLY A 238 2.66 -11.11 -12.93
CA GLY A 238 1.47 -10.28 -13.16
C GLY A 238 1.51 -8.92 -12.46
N VAL A 239 2.37 -8.77 -11.45
CA VAL A 239 2.57 -7.52 -10.72
C VAL A 239 3.12 -6.38 -11.60
N TRP A 240 4.02 -6.67 -12.55
CA TRP A 240 4.66 -5.64 -13.37
C TRP A 240 3.69 -4.90 -14.31
N PRO A 241 2.81 -5.60 -15.07
CA PRO A 241 1.79 -4.89 -15.85
C PRO A 241 0.75 -4.20 -14.96
N ALA A 242 0.40 -4.78 -13.81
CA ALA A 242 -0.55 -4.16 -12.89
C ALA A 242 -0.02 -2.85 -12.30
N LEU A 243 1.24 -2.83 -11.84
CA LEU A 243 1.91 -1.65 -11.31
C LEU A 243 2.06 -0.56 -12.37
N ASP A 244 2.39 -0.93 -13.61
CA ASP A 244 2.51 0.01 -14.72
C ASP A 244 1.18 0.70 -15.04
N VAL A 245 0.11 -0.07 -15.24
CA VAL A 245 -1.23 0.50 -15.47
C VAL A 245 -1.63 1.42 -14.32
N ARG A 246 -1.33 1.02 -13.08
CA ARG A 246 -1.61 1.82 -11.89
C ARG A 246 -0.82 3.13 -11.89
N ALA A 247 0.50 3.07 -12.02
CA ALA A 247 1.37 4.24 -11.99
C ALA A 247 1.07 5.22 -13.13
N GLN A 248 0.76 4.73 -14.33
CA GLN A 248 0.33 5.57 -15.46
C GLN A 248 -0.97 6.33 -15.16
N ALA A 249 -1.94 5.69 -14.48
CA ALA A 249 -3.17 6.35 -14.06
C ALA A 249 -2.93 7.47 -13.02
N TRP A 250 -1.88 7.35 -12.21
CA TRP A 250 -1.45 8.41 -11.29
C TRP A 250 -0.90 9.64 -12.01
N VAL A 251 -0.14 9.46 -13.09
CA VAL A 251 0.33 10.58 -13.93
C VAL A 251 -0.83 11.24 -14.69
N ALA A 252 -1.73 10.44 -15.26
CA ALA A 252 -2.88 10.95 -16.03
C ALA A 252 -3.87 11.75 -15.16
N GLY A 253 -3.91 11.49 -13.85
CA GLY A 253 -4.83 12.09 -12.88
C GLY A 253 -4.63 13.58 -12.58
N GLY A 254 -3.64 14.24 -13.19
CA GLY A 254 -3.57 15.69 -13.39
C GLY A 254 -3.50 16.60 -12.16
N GLU A 255 -3.50 16.09 -10.93
CA GLU A 255 -3.21 16.94 -9.77
C GLU A 255 -1.73 17.27 -9.69
N PRO A 256 -1.36 18.55 -9.47
CA PRO A 256 0.00 18.94 -9.20
C PRO A 256 0.36 18.50 -7.77
N GLN A 257 0.65 17.22 -7.59
CA GLN A 257 1.65 16.86 -6.59
C GLN A 257 2.95 17.58 -6.96
N PRO A 258 3.81 17.93 -5.99
CA PRO A 258 5.02 18.72 -6.23
C PRO A 258 6.05 18.08 -7.19
N ALA A 259 5.73 16.96 -7.87
CA ALA A 259 6.63 16.26 -8.76
C ALA A 259 5.98 15.54 -9.99
N GLY A 260 4.65 15.59 -10.20
CA GLY A 260 3.97 14.55 -11.01
C GLY A 260 3.49 14.84 -12.44
N GLY A 261 3.73 16.03 -13.01
CA GLY A 261 3.10 16.41 -14.29
C GLY A 261 3.94 16.16 -15.56
N GLU A 262 5.26 16.14 -15.43
CA GLU A 262 6.17 16.10 -16.57
C GLU A 262 6.71 14.69 -16.83
N PRO A 263 6.88 14.28 -18.10
CA PRO A 263 7.50 13.01 -18.43
C PRO A 263 8.90 12.90 -17.82
N ALA A 264 9.25 11.69 -17.38
CA ALA A 264 10.58 11.36 -16.90
C ALA A 264 11.66 11.77 -17.92
N ALA A 265 12.65 12.56 -17.49
CA ALA A 265 13.68 13.02 -18.41
C ALA A 265 14.54 11.87 -18.95
N ARG A 266 14.44 11.63 -20.26
CA ARG A 266 15.21 10.62 -20.99
C ARG A 266 16.49 11.25 -21.58
N PRO A 267 17.62 10.52 -21.61
CA PRO A 267 17.83 9.12 -21.23
C PRO A 267 18.18 8.89 -19.76
N ALA A 268 18.24 9.94 -18.92
CA ALA A 268 18.72 9.84 -17.54
C ALA A 268 17.87 8.89 -16.69
N ALA A 269 16.55 8.96 -16.82
CA ALA A 269 15.63 8.09 -16.08
C ALA A 269 15.74 6.61 -16.51
N ASP A 270 16.00 6.31 -17.80
CA ASP A 270 16.28 4.93 -18.25
C ASP A 270 17.52 4.36 -17.58
N ALA A 271 18.59 5.17 -17.54
CA ALA A 271 19.86 4.76 -17.00
C ALA A 271 19.79 4.53 -15.49
N LEU A 272 19.07 5.41 -14.77
CA LEU A 272 18.83 5.24 -13.34
C LEU A 272 17.97 4.01 -13.04
N ALA A 273 16.91 3.75 -13.82
CA ALA A 273 16.11 2.55 -13.69
C ALA A 273 16.94 1.27 -13.90
N GLY A 274 17.84 1.27 -14.89
CA GLY A 274 18.80 0.18 -15.08
C GLY A 274 19.73 -0.03 -13.88
N ALA A 275 20.26 1.05 -13.31
CA ALA A 275 21.10 0.98 -12.11
C ALA A 275 20.35 0.42 -10.89
N LEU A 276 19.13 0.91 -10.64
CA LEU A 276 18.25 0.44 -9.56
C LEU A 276 17.85 -1.03 -9.75
N ALA A 277 17.56 -1.46 -10.98
CA ALA A 277 17.29 -2.86 -11.27
C ALA A 277 18.51 -3.76 -11.04
N GLY A 278 19.72 -3.28 -11.38
CA GLY A 278 20.97 -3.95 -11.04
C GLY A 278 21.19 -4.09 -9.53
N GLN A 279 20.87 -3.05 -8.76
CA GLN A 279 20.90 -3.10 -7.30
C GLN A 279 19.89 -4.12 -6.76
N ALA A 280 18.64 -4.10 -7.24
CA ALA A 280 17.62 -5.06 -6.83
C ALA A 280 18.02 -6.52 -7.11
N LEU A 281 18.74 -6.79 -8.21
CA LEU A 281 19.31 -8.12 -8.49
C LEU A 281 20.43 -8.50 -7.52
N PHE A 282 21.34 -7.57 -7.20
CA PHE A 282 22.38 -7.80 -6.19
C PHE A 282 21.74 -8.17 -4.86
N GLU A 283 20.77 -7.39 -4.39
CA GLU A 283 20.07 -7.62 -3.13
C GLU A 283 19.28 -8.95 -3.15
N ALA A 284 18.66 -9.30 -4.28
CA ALA A 284 17.90 -10.55 -4.40
C ALA A 284 18.81 -11.80 -4.42
N LEU A 285 20.00 -11.72 -5.02
CA LEU A 285 20.99 -12.81 -5.03
C LEU A 285 21.70 -12.99 -3.68
N THR A 286 21.74 -11.92 -2.88
CA THR A 286 22.42 -11.90 -1.58
C THR A 286 21.45 -11.90 -0.40
N GLU A 287 20.18 -12.22 -0.64
CA GLU A 287 19.13 -12.38 0.38
C GLU A 287 18.82 -11.12 1.21
N GLY A 288 19.33 -9.94 0.83
CA GLY A 288 19.03 -8.67 1.51
C GLY A 288 17.96 -7.81 0.84
N ALA A 289 17.30 -8.31 -0.21
CA ALA A 289 16.23 -7.56 -0.88
C ALA A 289 15.01 -7.38 0.02
N THR A 290 14.48 -6.16 0.06
CA THR A 290 13.15 -5.90 0.61
C THR A 290 12.09 -6.53 -0.31
N PRO A 291 11.26 -7.47 0.18
CA PRO A 291 10.23 -8.08 -0.65
C PRO A 291 9.28 -7.04 -1.24
N GLY A 292 9.06 -7.10 -2.55
CA GLY A 292 8.13 -6.21 -3.24
C GLY A 292 8.63 -4.80 -3.50
N GLU A 293 9.89 -4.47 -3.18
CA GLU A 293 10.45 -3.15 -3.47
C GLU A 293 10.57 -2.90 -4.97
N ALA A 294 10.04 -1.75 -5.40
CA ALA A 294 10.13 -1.26 -6.77
C ALA A 294 10.35 0.26 -6.77
N HIS A 295 10.72 0.82 -7.92
CA HIS A 295 10.94 2.24 -8.09
C HIS A 295 10.12 2.80 -9.24
N VAL A 296 9.51 3.97 -8.99
CA VAL A 296 8.84 4.79 -9.99
C VAL A 296 9.69 6.03 -10.24
N LEU A 297 10.14 6.20 -11.47
CA LEU A 297 10.91 7.36 -11.87
C LEU A 297 10.06 8.29 -12.76
N HIS A 298 10.04 9.57 -12.43
CA HIS A 298 9.13 10.56 -13.02
C HIS A 298 9.73 11.98 -12.99
N GLY A 299 9.10 12.92 -13.70
CA GLY A 299 9.49 14.33 -13.71
C GLY A 299 10.72 14.68 -14.54
N ALA A 300 10.85 15.96 -14.91
CA ALA A 300 11.96 16.46 -15.72
C ALA A 300 13.31 16.46 -14.99
N GLU A 301 13.33 16.52 -13.66
CA GLU A 301 14.55 16.42 -12.85
C GLU A 301 14.91 14.98 -12.46
N VAL A 302 14.13 13.99 -12.93
CA VAL A 302 14.24 12.57 -12.54
C VAL A 302 14.17 12.39 -11.03
N ALA A 303 12.96 12.39 -10.50
CA ALA A 303 12.69 11.86 -9.16
C ALA A 303 12.63 10.33 -9.22
N ALA A 304 13.12 9.66 -8.17
CA ALA A 304 12.98 8.21 -8.00
C ALA A 304 12.26 7.94 -6.68
N GLU A 305 11.01 7.51 -6.77
CA GLU A 305 10.21 7.16 -5.60
C GLU A 305 10.21 5.66 -5.38
N ARG A 306 10.57 5.26 -4.16
CA ARG A 306 10.48 3.86 -3.73
C ARG A 306 9.04 3.52 -3.38
N VAL A 307 8.53 2.43 -3.94
CA VAL A 307 7.21 1.88 -3.64
C VAL A 307 7.34 0.42 -3.18
N LEU A 308 6.41 -0.02 -2.33
CA LEU A 308 6.32 -1.41 -1.88
C LEU A 308 5.10 -2.07 -2.50
N VAL A 309 5.32 -3.20 -3.14
CA VAL A 309 4.33 -3.96 -3.91
C VAL A 309 4.29 -5.38 -3.36
N PRO A 310 3.44 -5.66 -2.37
CA PRO A 310 3.40 -6.97 -1.73
C PRO A 310 3.03 -8.09 -2.70
N SER A 311 3.30 -9.33 -2.30
CA SER A 311 2.92 -10.50 -3.07
C SER A 311 1.42 -10.49 -3.39
N PRO A 312 1.03 -10.89 -4.62
CA PRO A 312 -0.37 -10.89 -5.02
C PRO A 312 -1.19 -11.81 -4.09
N ALA A 313 -2.32 -11.28 -3.60
CA ALA A 313 -3.27 -12.05 -2.83
C ALA A 313 -4.17 -12.87 -3.76
N ASP A 314 -4.65 -14.03 -3.30
CA ASP A 314 -5.59 -14.86 -4.05
C ASP A 314 -6.91 -14.08 -4.27
N PRO A 315 -7.33 -13.85 -5.53
CA PRO A 315 -8.54 -13.11 -5.84
C PRO A 315 -9.83 -13.85 -5.47
N VAL A 316 -9.80 -15.18 -5.32
CA VAL A 316 -11.02 -15.97 -5.10
C VAL A 316 -11.26 -16.14 -3.60
N ARG A 317 -12.22 -15.38 -3.06
CA ARG A 317 -12.78 -15.63 -1.73
C ARG A 317 -14.21 -16.14 -1.85
N PRO A 318 -14.60 -17.16 -1.06
CA PRO A 318 -15.98 -17.62 -1.05
C PRO A 318 -16.91 -16.49 -0.57
N PRO A 319 -18.18 -16.50 -1.01
CA PRO A 319 -19.19 -15.58 -0.52
C PRO A 319 -19.28 -15.59 1.01
N ARG A 320 -19.44 -14.40 1.61
CA ARG A 320 -19.55 -14.21 3.06
C ARG A 320 -20.98 -13.87 3.44
N ALA A 321 -21.54 -14.56 4.44
CA ALA A 321 -22.87 -14.25 4.95
C ALA A 321 -22.78 -13.33 6.16
N LEU A 322 -23.69 -12.35 6.25
CA LEU A 322 -23.77 -11.47 7.44
C LEU A 322 -23.97 -12.25 8.75
N ALA A 323 -24.70 -13.36 8.71
CA ALA A 323 -24.92 -14.21 9.88
C ALA A 323 -23.64 -14.89 10.39
N ASP A 324 -22.67 -15.11 9.50
CA ASP A 324 -21.43 -15.84 9.79
C ASP A 324 -20.24 -14.88 10.00
N ALA A 325 -20.46 -13.56 9.86
CA ALA A 325 -19.43 -12.55 10.03
C ALA A 325 -18.92 -12.51 11.47
N VAL A 326 -17.60 -12.56 11.63
CA VAL A 326 -16.96 -12.47 12.95
C VAL A 326 -17.07 -11.03 13.47
N PRO A 327 -17.68 -10.79 14.65
CA PRO A 327 -17.73 -9.47 15.24
C PRO A 327 -16.31 -8.93 15.44
N ALA A 328 -16.10 -7.67 15.05
CA ALA A 328 -14.83 -7.00 15.20
C ALA A 328 -15.05 -5.56 15.66
N ASP A 329 -14.23 -5.13 16.62
CA ASP A 329 -14.28 -3.76 17.10
C ASP A 329 -14.00 -2.77 15.98
N ALA A 330 -14.60 -1.58 16.11
CA ALA A 330 -14.23 -0.48 15.23
C ALA A 330 -12.73 -0.20 15.41
N PRO A 331 -11.95 -0.04 14.33
CA PRO A 331 -10.59 0.45 14.50
C PRO A 331 -10.64 1.85 15.12
N GLU A 332 -9.63 2.16 15.93
CA GLU A 332 -9.43 3.52 16.45
C GLU A 332 -9.42 4.54 15.28
N PRO A 333 -9.87 5.79 15.49
CA PRO A 333 -9.99 6.76 14.40
C PRO A 333 -8.70 6.95 13.58
N GLN A 334 -7.53 6.86 14.23
CA GLN A 334 -6.24 6.95 13.54
C GLN A 334 -5.94 5.72 12.68
N ASP A 335 -6.35 4.53 13.10
CA ASP A 335 -6.17 3.28 12.36
C ASP A 335 -7.19 3.16 11.21
N ALA A 336 -8.39 3.70 11.38
CA ALA A 336 -9.38 3.86 10.31
C ALA A 336 -8.83 4.74 9.18
N VAL A 337 -8.27 5.91 9.52
CA VAL A 337 -7.60 6.79 8.55
C VAL A 337 -6.43 6.05 7.90
N ARG A 338 -5.57 5.38 8.69
CA ARG A 338 -4.42 4.63 8.18
C ARG A 338 -4.83 3.58 7.14
N SER A 339 -5.90 2.83 7.43
CA SER A 339 -6.42 1.77 6.54
C SER A 339 -6.90 2.33 5.20
N VAL A 340 -7.60 3.47 5.22
CA VAL A 340 -8.05 4.15 4.00
C VAL A 340 -6.89 4.81 3.25
N THR A 341 -5.95 5.44 3.95
CA THR A 341 -4.78 6.04 3.30
C THR A 341 -3.86 4.99 2.68
N ALA A 342 -3.78 3.79 3.25
CA ALA A 342 -2.98 2.70 2.69
C ALA A 342 -3.45 2.33 1.27
N VAL A 343 -4.75 2.30 1.02
CA VAL A 343 -5.32 2.04 -0.31
C VAL A 343 -5.29 3.25 -1.25
N ALA A 344 -4.86 4.41 -0.76
CA ALA A 344 -4.74 5.66 -1.51
C ALA A 344 -3.27 6.14 -1.64
N THR A 345 -2.31 5.26 -1.37
CA THR A 345 -0.87 5.57 -1.43
C THR A 345 -0.47 5.98 -2.86
N PRO A 346 0.38 7.01 -3.05
CA PRO A 346 0.87 7.39 -4.37
C PRO A 346 1.41 6.20 -5.18
N TRP A 347 1.17 6.22 -6.50
CA TRP A 347 1.59 5.24 -7.51
C TRP A 347 0.98 3.84 -7.42
N THR A 348 0.65 3.36 -6.23
CA THR A 348 0.10 2.01 -6.01
C THR A 348 -1.38 2.03 -5.64
N GLY A 349 -1.88 3.12 -5.08
CA GLY A 349 -3.23 3.26 -4.53
C GLY A 349 -4.35 3.24 -5.57
N LEU A 350 -5.53 2.76 -5.18
CA LEU A 350 -6.73 2.63 -6.01
C LEU A 350 -7.34 3.97 -6.42
N PHE A 351 -7.11 5.00 -5.61
CA PHE A 351 -7.58 6.37 -5.81
C PHE A 351 -6.61 7.34 -5.13
N ALA A 352 -6.58 8.58 -5.59
CA ALA A 352 -5.88 9.68 -4.92
C ALA A 352 -6.85 10.39 -3.98
N LEU A 353 -6.47 10.57 -2.72
CA LEU A 353 -7.20 11.40 -1.77
C LEU A 353 -6.68 12.84 -1.86
N THR A 354 -7.56 13.78 -2.19
CA THR A 354 -7.18 15.18 -2.32
C THR A 354 -7.43 15.91 -1.00
N ALA A 355 -6.66 16.98 -0.76
CA ALA A 355 -6.81 17.78 0.46
C ALA A 355 -8.20 18.41 0.58
N GLY A 356 -8.85 18.66 -0.57
CA GLY A 356 -10.11 19.39 -0.65
C GLY A 356 -9.95 20.86 -0.23
N ASP A 357 -8.75 21.43 -0.35
CA ASP A 357 -8.47 22.82 0.08
C ASP A 357 -9.33 23.84 -0.67
N ASP A 358 -9.81 23.49 -1.86
CA ASP A 358 -10.72 24.28 -2.67
C ASP A 358 -12.20 23.92 -2.47
N LEU A 359 -12.52 22.94 -1.62
CA LEU A 359 -13.87 22.61 -1.19
C LEU A 359 -14.26 23.41 0.06
N PRO A 360 -15.55 23.75 0.26
CA PRO A 360 -16.00 24.44 1.47
C PRO A 360 -15.80 23.51 2.66
N GLN A 361 -15.16 24.00 3.73
CA GLN A 361 -14.87 23.18 4.92
C GLN A 361 -15.81 23.48 6.09
N MET A 362 -16.89 24.24 5.84
CA MET A 362 -17.92 24.59 6.81
C MET A 362 -19.31 24.55 6.17
N PRO A 363 -20.35 24.12 6.91
CA PRO A 363 -20.31 23.51 8.24
C PRO A 363 -19.85 22.05 8.23
N LEU A 364 -19.58 21.48 7.05
CA LEU A 364 -19.15 20.09 6.85
C LEU A 364 -17.68 20.06 6.43
N ALA A 365 -16.96 19.02 6.83
CA ALA A 365 -15.67 18.68 6.26
C ALA A 365 -15.89 17.88 4.97
N LEU A 366 -15.48 18.42 3.82
CA LEU A 366 -15.58 17.73 2.53
C LEU A 366 -14.21 17.20 2.08
N ARG A 367 -14.22 15.99 1.54
CA ARG A 367 -13.04 15.34 0.96
C ARG A 367 -13.37 14.71 -0.38
N GLU A 368 -12.43 14.80 -1.30
CA GLU A 368 -12.56 14.26 -2.65
C GLU A 368 -11.54 13.14 -2.86
N ALA A 369 -11.95 12.11 -3.60
CA ALA A 369 -11.08 11.08 -4.12
C ALA A 369 -11.24 10.98 -5.63
N GLU A 370 -10.13 10.79 -6.33
CA GLU A 370 -10.11 10.56 -7.77
C GLU A 370 -9.61 9.16 -8.08
N TYR A 371 -10.33 8.43 -8.93
CA TYR A 371 -9.99 7.04 -9.21
C TYR A 371 -8.69 6.90 -9.99
N ARG A 372 -7.91 5.88 -9.63
CA ARG A 372 -6.65 5.49 -10.27
C ARG A 372 -6.67 4.03 -10.76
N ALA A 373 -7.75 3.31 -10.47
CA ALA A 373 -7.95 1.92 -10.82
C ALA A 373 -9.42 1.64 -11.15
N GLY A 374 -9.68 0.73 -12.09
CA GLY A 374 -11.00 0.15 -12.38
C GLY A 374 -12.06 1.07 -13.00
N ARG A 375 -11.99 2.38 -12.75
CA ARG A 375 -12.91 3.39 -13.25
C ARG A 375 -12.26 4.76 -13.31
N THR A 376 -12.94 5.70 -13.96
CA THR A 376 -12.55 7.12 -14.01
C THR A 376 -13.49 7.99 -13.16
N GLY A 377 -13.11 9.25 -12.98
CA GLY A 377 -13.92 10.26 -12.30
C GLY A 377 -13.56 10.47 -10.84
N ARG A 378 -14.40 11.24 -10.16
CA ARG A 378 -14.19 11.70 -8.78
C ARG A 378 -15.38 11.33 -7.91
N VAL A 379 -15.13 11.24 -6.63
CA VAL A 379 -16.14 11.05 -5.59
C VAL A 379 -15.89 12.03 -4.46
N VAL A 380 -16.95 12.66 -3.99
CA VAL A 380 -16.89 13.55 -2.83
C VAL A 380 -17.78 12.98 -1.75
N ALA A 381 -17.24 12.89 -0.54
CA ALA A 381 -18.01 12.61 0.66
C ALA A 381 -17.69 13.65 1.73
N TRP A 382 -18.46 13.60 2.81
CA TRP A 382 -18.39 14.58 3.88
C TRP A 382 -18.55 13.92 5.26
N ALA A 383 -18.06 14.61 6.27
CA ALA A 383 -18.31 14.30 7.67
C ALA A 383 -18.27 15.56 8.55
N HIS A 384 -18.39 15.37 9.87
CA HIS A 384 -18.30 16.45 10.87
C HIS A 384 -16.86 16.96 11.07
N ASP A 385 -15.86 16.13 10.77
CA ASP A 385 -14.44 16.48 10.88
C ASP A 385 -13.61 15.86 9.73
N GLN A 386 -12.38 16.34 9.57
CA GLN A 386 -11.48 15.95 8.48
C GLN A 386 -11.10 14.45 8.49
N ARG A 387 -10.88 13.86 9.67
CA ARG A 387 -10.47 12.44 9.76
C ARG A 387 -11.62 11.55 9.33
N THR A 388 -12.82 11.82 9.82
CA THR A 388 -14.01 11.08 9.42
C THR A 388 -14.33 11.29 7.95
N ALA A 389 -14.14 12.51 7.42
CA ALA A 389 -14.36 12.78 5.99
C ALA A 389 -13.38 12.00 5.10
N THR A 390 -12.11 11.85 5.53
CA THR A 390 -11.16 10.97 4.83
C THR A 390 -11.66 9.53 4.76
N VAL A 391 -12.15 8.99 5.89
CA VAL A 391 -12.68 7.61 5.93
C VAL A 391 -13.94 7.48 5.07
N ALA A 392 -14.89 8.41 5.18
CA ALA A 392 -16.12 8.41 4.40
C ALA A 392 -15.85 8.46 2.89
N THR A 393 -14.94 9.34 2.45
CA THR A 393 -14.58 9.47 1.04
C THR A 393 -13.87 8.21 0.52
N GLY A 394 -12.97 7.61 1.31
CA GLY A 394 -12.32 6.36 0.94
C GLY A 394 -13.30 5.18 0.82
N LEU A 395 -14.23 5.04 1.77
CA LEU A 395 -15.26 4.00 1.69
C LEU A 395 -16.21 4.22 0.50
N GLU A 396 -16.57 5.47 0.20
CA GLU A 396 -17.38 5.77 -0.97
C GLU A 396 -16.64 5.50 -2.29
N ALA A 397 -15.33 5.77 -2.35
CA ALA A 397 -14.50 5.39 -3.48
C ALA A 397 -14.50 3.86 -3.68
N LEU A 398 -14.31 3.09 -2.61
CA LEU A 398 -14.32 1.63 -2.67
C LEU A 398 -15.68 1.07 -3.13
N ARG A 399 -16.80 1.64 -2.67
CA ARG A 399 -18.14 1.29 -3.20
C ARG A 399 -18.22 1.55 -4.69
N GLY A 400 -17.66 2.66 -5.15
CA GLY A 400 -17.61 3.00 -6.56
C GLY A 400 -16.79 2.03 -7.41
N LEU A 401 -15.85 1.28 -6.83
CA LEU A 401 -15.05 0.26 -7.49
C LEU A 401 -15.71 -1.12 -7.53
N ALA A 402 -16.72 -1.37 -6.68
CA ALA A 402 -17.46 -2.61 -6.72
C ALA A 402 -18.28 -2.71 -8.03
N PRO A 403 -18.24 -3.86 -8.72
CA PRO A 403 -18.95 -4.02 -9.99
C PRO A 403 -20.46 -3.89 -9.77
N ALA A 404 -21.12 -3.09 -10.61
CA ALA A 404 -22.58 -2.99 -10.63
C ALA A 404 -23.18 -4.27 -11.20
N GLN A 405 -23.91 -5.03 -10.37
CA GLN A 405 -24.65 -6.21 -10.81
C GLN A 405 -26.14 -5.99 -10.55
N SER A 406 -26.99 -6.50 -11.44
CA SER A 406 -28.44 -6.48 -11.22
C SER A 406 -28.76 -7.22 -9.92
N GLU A 407 -29.44 -6.57 -8.98
CA GLU A 407 -29.82 -7.07 -7.65
C GLU A 407 -28.73 -7.09 -6.57
N ALA A 408 -27.51 -6.66 -6.84
CA ALA A 408 -26.50 -6.43 -5.81
C ALA A 408 -26.25 -4.94 -5.59
N VAL A 409 -25.94 -4.56 -4.35
CA VAL A 409 -25.56 -3.19 -3.99
C VAL A 409 -24.06 -3.12 -3.69
N PRO A 410 -23.34 -2.11 -4.18
CA PRO A 410 -21.96 -1.88 -3.79
C PRO A 410 -21.90 -1.44 -2.32
N ALA A 411 -21.03 -2.10 -1.55
CA ALA A 411 -20.82 -1.82 -0.14
C ALA A 411 -19.33 -1.76 0.20
N ALA A 412 -18.99 -1.04 1.28
CA ALA A 412 -17.65 -0.99 1.85
C ALA A 412 -17.69 -0.77 3.37
N GLY A 413 -16.69 -1.28 4.08
CA GLY A 413 -16.55 -1.15 5.52
C GLY A 413 -15.11 -1.38 6.01
N LEU A 414 -14.84 -0.94 7.24
CA LEU A 414 -13.54 -1.14 7.89
C LEU A 414 -13.39 -2.58 8.45
N THR A 415 -14.50 -3.28 8.64
CA THR A 415 -14.54 -4.68 9.08
C THR A 415 -15.50 -5.47 8.17
N GLU A 416 -15.40 -6.80 8.19
CA GLU A 416 -16.31 -7.68 7.43
C GLU A 416 -17.77 -7.43 7.79
N GLU A 417 -18.07 -7.37 9.09
CA GLU A 417 -19.40 -7.10 9.62
C GLU A 417 -19.94 -5.75 9.13
N ARG A 418 -19.14 -4.68 9.18
CA ARG A 418 -19.57 -3.35 8.74
C ARG A 418 -19.77 -3.27 7.22
N TRP A 419 -18.98 -3.99 6.44
CA TRP A 419 -19.19 -4.07 4.99
C TRP A 419 -20.50 -4.79 4.64
N LEU A 420 -20.77 -5.93 5.30
CA LEU A 420 -22.00 -6.67 5.07
C LEU A 420 -23.24 -5.92 5.57
N LEU A 421 -23.15 -5.22 6.71
CA LEU A 421 -24.19 -4.35 7.22
C LEU A 421 -24.43 -3.13 6.31
N ASP A 422 -23.38 -2.52 5.75
CA ASP A 422 -23.52 -1.45 4.76
C ASP A 422 -24.38 -1.94 3.57
N GLY A 423 -24.05 -3.11 3.03
CA GLY A 423 -24.83 -3.73 1.96
C GLY A 423 -26.26 -4.07 2.34
N ALA A 424 -26.46 -4.66 3.52
CA ALA A 424 -27.80 -5.01 4.01
C ALA A 424 -28.69 -3.76 4.19
N LEU A 425 -28.17 -2.69 4.81
CA LEU A 425 -28.89 -1.42 4.99
C LEU A 425 -29.26 -0.76 3.64
N ARG A 426 -28.38 -0.85 2.65
CA ARG A 426 -28.65 -0.34 1.29
C ARG A 426 -29.77 -1.11 0.59
N LEU A 427 -29.84 -2.43 0.76
CA LEU A 427 -30.93 -3.26 0.24
C LEU A 427 -32.24 -2.99 0.98
N LEU A 428 -32.19 -2.91 2.31
CA LEU A 428 -33.35 -2.67 3.18
C LEU A 428 -34.00 -1.30 3.00
N ALA A 429 -33.30 -0.33 2.38
CA ALA A 429 -33.88 0.97 2.08
C ALA A 429 -35.11 0.88 1.17
N ALA A 430 -35.22 -0.17 0.33
CA ALA A 430 -36.40 -0.42 -0.48
C ALA A 430 -37.62 -0.87 0.33
N ASP A 431 -37.39 -1.47 1.50
CA ASP A 431 -38.43 -2.00 2.39
C ASP A 431 -38.89 -0.98 3.45
N ALA A 432 -38.22 0.18 3.51
CA ALA A 432 -38.50 1.21 4.49
C ALA A 432 -39.86 1.88 4.27
N ARG A 433 -40.64 2.01 5.34
CA ARG A 433 -42.01 2.56 5.33
C ARG A 433 -42.11 3.76 6.26
N PRO A 434 -43.07 4.68 6.03
CA PRO A 434 -43.42 5.68 7.03
C PRO A 434 -43.80 5.00 8.36
N PRO A 435 -43.44 5.58 9.52
CA PRO A 435 -43.94 5.10 10.80
C PRO A 435 -45.48 5.04 10.80
N ALA A 436 -46.03 4.08 11.54
CA ALA A 436 -47.46 4.08 11.83
C ALA A 436 -47.76 5.21 12.82
N PRO A 437 -48.75 6.07 12.57
CA PRO A 437 -48.99 7.23 13.41
C PRO A 437 -49.41 6.80 14.83
N PRO A 438 -48.81 7.41 15.84
CA PRO A 438 -49.55 8.40 16.59
C PRO A 438 -48.95 9.80 16.38
N ALA A 439 -49.78 10.77 16.01
CA ALA A 439 -49.38 12.13 15.63
C ALA A 439 -48.43 12.85 16.63
N ALA A 440 -48.38 12.43 17.90
CA ALA A 440 -47.50 13.00 18.91
C ALA A 440 -46.03 12.54 18.81
N ALA A 441 -45.77 11.24 18.59
CA ALA A 441 -44.40 10.71 18.57
C ALA A 441 -43.61 11.16 17.32
N GLU A 442 -44.30 11.30 16.19
CA GLU A 442 -43.72 11.86 14.96
C GLU A 442 -43.40 13.35 15.12
N GLN A 443 -44.29 14.12 15.78
CA GLN A 443 -44.05 15.54 16.06
C GLN A 443 -42.90 15.76 17.04
N GLU A 444 -42.77 14.92 18.06
CA GLU A 444 -41.65 14.98 19.01
C GLU A 444 -40.31 14.68 18.31
N THR A 445 -40.25 13.59 17.53
CA THR A 445 -39.05 13.25 16.75
C THR A 445 -38.71 14.34 15.74
N GLU A 446 -39.73 14.93 15.08
CA GLU A 446 -39.54 16.03 14.14
C GLU A 446 -39.01 17.30 14.81
N GLN A 447 -39.52 17.62 16.00
CA GLN A 447 -39.02 18.75 16.79
C GLN A 447 -37.61 18.49 17.32
N GLU A 448 -37.29 17.25 17.67
CA GLU A 448 -35.98 16.85 18.19
C GLU A 448 -34.88 17.11 17.16
N TRP A 449 -34.98 16.56 15.95
CA TRP A 449 -33.95 16.78 14.94
C TRP A 449 -33.88 18.23 14.43
N LYS A 450 -35.01 18.97 14.45
CA LYS A 450 -35.01 20.40 14.13
C LYS A 450 -34.32 21.26 15.18
N ARG A 451 -34.19 20.78 16.42
CA ARG A 451 -33.48 21.46 17.51
C ARG A 451 -32.02 21.05 17.61
N ASP A 452 -31.61 19.98 16.93
CA ASP A 452 -30.20 19.55 16.87
C ASP A 452 -29.33 20.69 16.30
N PRO A 453 -28.35 21.22 17.06
CA PRO A 453 -27.57 22.39 16.64
C PRO A 453 -26.80 22.20 15.33
N GLU A 454 -26.35 20.98 15.05
CA GLU A 454 -25.62 20.66 13.82
C GLU A 454 -26.57 20.64 12.62
N THR A 455 -27.74 20.04 12.77
CA THR A 455 -28.79 20.07 11.75
C THR A 455 -29.26 21.49 11.44
N VAL A 456 -29.40 22.34 12.46
CA VAL A 456 -29.70 23.78 12.28
C VAL A 456 -28.62 24.48 11.46
N ARG A 457 -27.33 24.23 11.73
CA ARG A 457 -26.22 24.78 10.94
C ARG A 457 -26.25 24.31 9.47
N ILE A 458 -26.56 23.04 9.24
CA ILE A 458 -26.70 22.48 7.88
C ILE A 458 -27.86 23.15 7.13
N LEU A 459 -29.01 23.34 7.78
CA LEU A 459 -30.16 24.03 7.20
C LEU A 459 -29.85 25.49 6.87
N HIS A 460 -29.12 26.20 7.73
CA HIS A 460 -28.63 27.54 7.43
C HIS A 460 -27.72 27.54 6.20
N GLY A 461 -26.78 26.60 6.12
CA GLY A 461 -25.91 26.45 4.95
C GLY A 461 -26.70 26.18 3.66
N LEU A 462 -27.75 25.35 3.71
CA LEU A 462 -28.63 25.11 2.58
C LEU A 462 -29.37 26.39 2.13
N ALA A 463 -29.88 27.18 3.09
CA ALA A 463 -30.58 28.43 2.81
C ALA A 463 -29.68 29.50 2.19
N GLU A 464 -28.39 29.55 2.56
CA GLU A 464 -27.40 30.46 1.94
C GLU A 464 -27.17 30.17 0.46
N HIS A 465 -27.47 28.96 0.00
CA HIS A 465 -27.29 28.55 -1.39
C HIS A 465 -28.55 28.73 -2.26
N GLY A 466 -29.66 29.19 -1.66
CA GLY A 466 -30.91 29.54 -2.34
C GLY A 466 -32.14 29.24 -1.49
N PRO A 467 -33.32 29.78 -1.86
CA PRO A 467 -34.60 29.49 -1.20
C PRO A 467 -35.08 28.10 -1.60
N ALA A 468 -34.36 27.05 -1.19
CA ALA A 468 -34.74 25.68 -1.46
C ALA A 468 -35.54 25.13 -0.27
N ASP A 469 -36.82 24.81 -0.51
CA ASP A 469 -37.63 24.10 0.49
C ASP A 469 -37.17 22.64 0.56
N VAL A 470 -36.57 22.27 1.69
CA VAL A 470 -36.14 20.89 1.94
C VAL A 470 -37.22 20.13 2.68
N ARG A 471 -37.76 19.09 2.04
CA ARG A 471 -38.74 18.18 2.65
C ARG A 471 -38.00 16.98 3.24
N VAL A 472 -38.15 16.79 4.54
CA VAL A 472 -37.55 15.68 5.29
C VAL A 472 -38.64 14.70 5.72
N ARG A 473 -38.42 13.40 5.51
CA ARG A 473 -39.32 12.32 5.94
C ARG A 473 -38.54 11.21 6.60
N LEU A 474 -38.95 10.85 7.82
CA LEU A 474 -38.41 9.68 8.51
C LEU A 474 -39.16 8.42 8.08
N LEU A 475 -38.39 7.37 7.84
CA LEU A 475 -38.81 6.04 7.43
C LEU A 475 -38.18 5.02 8.39
N HIS A 476 -38.77 3.83 8.43
CA HIS A 476 -38.29 2.73 9.26
C HIS A 476 -38.51 1.39 8.58
N VAL A 477 -37.71 0.41 8.96
CA VAL A 477 -37.96 -0.99 8.64
C VAL A 477 -38.45 -1.66 9.94
N PRO A 478 -39.58 -2.37 9.94
CA PRO A 478 -40.09 -3.03 11.14
C PRO A 478 -39.03 -3.95 11.77
N GLY A 479 -38.79 -3.79 13.07
CA GLY A 479 -37.82 -4.58 13.82
C GLY A 479 -36.39 -4.02 13.83
N LEU A 480 -36.12 -2.90 13.15
CA LEU A 480 -34.85 -2.18 13.22
C LEU A 480 -35.03 -0.88 14.00
N ASP A 481 -34.11 -0.61 14.93
CA ASP A 481 -34.10 0.65 15.69
C ASP A 481 -33.54 1.81 14.86
N TRP A 482 -32.61 1.50 13.95
CA TRP A 482 -32.03 2.46 13.03
C TRP A 482 -33.12 3.07 12.14
N ARG A 483 -33.00 4.37 11.87
CA ARG A 483 -33.96 5.13 11.07
C ARG A 483 -33.37 5.49 9.72
N LEU A 484 -34.21 5.49 8.70
CA LEU A 484 -33.87 5.97 7.36
C LEU A 484 -34.52 7.34 7.17
N CYS A 485 -33.74 8.34 6.78
CA CYS A 485 -34.27 9.64 6.45
C CYS A 485 -34.22 9.86 4.93
N ARG A 486 -35.32 10.38 4.39
CA ARG A 486 -35.45 10.85 3.01
C ARG A 486 -35.51 12.38 2.99
N ALA A 487 -34.52 13.02 2.37
CA ALA A 487 -34.48 14.46 2.16
C ALA A 487 -34.65 14.80 0.67
N GLU A 488 -35.60 15.68 0.35
CA GLU A 488 -35.91 16.15 -0.99
C GLU A 488 -35.71 17.67 -1.05
N ILE A 489 -34.81 18.14 -1.92
CA ILE A 489 -34.65 19.57 -2.20
C ILE A 489 -35.63 19.95 -3.32
N THR A 490 -36.67 20.71 -3.00
CA THR A 490 -37.70 21.12 -3.95
C THR A 490 -37.09 21.98 -5.07
N GLY A 491 -37.44 21.68 -6.33
CA GLY A 491 -36.98 22.45 -7.50
C GLY A 491 -35.55 22.16 -7.97
N SER A 492 -34.82 21.26 -7.29
CA SER A 492 -33.43 20.92 -7.65
C SER A 492 -33.28 19.98 -8.85
N GLY A 493 -34.35 19.24 -9.20
CA GLY A 493 -34.32 18.15 -10.17
C GLY A 493 -33.49 16.93 -9.72
N GLU A 494 -32.95 16.93 -8.50
CA GLU A 494 -32.12 15.86 -7.97
C GLU A 494 -32.95 14.69 -7.40
N PRO A 495 -32.41 13.46 -7.44
CA PRO A 495 -33.00 12.36 -6.71
C PRO A 495 -32.97 12.62 -5.20
N PRO A 496 -33.98 12.13 -4.45
CA PRO A 496 -33.99 12.25 -3.00
C PRO A 496 -32.71 11.66 -2.39
N VAL A 497 -32.20 12.31 -1.35
CA VAL A 497 -31.15 11.76 -0.52
C VAL A 497 -31.77 10.78 0.48
N LEU A 498 -31.18 9.60 0.59
CA LEU A 498 -31.52 8.61 1.61
C LEU A 498 -30.33 8.43 2.54
N ALA A 499 -30.53 8.49 3.86
CA ALA A 499 -29.46 8.27 4.83
C ALA A 499 -29.94 7.54 6.07
N TRP A 500 -29.21 6.50 6.47
CA TRP A 500 -29.41 5.79 7.71
C TRP A 500 -28.72 6.49 8.88
N GLY A 501 -29.34 6.40 10.06
CA GLY A 501 -28.75 6.79 11.33
C GLY A 501 -29.24 5.91 12.49
N PRO A 502 -28.53 5.92 13.62
CA PRO A 502 -28.92 5.14 14.81
C PRO A 502 -30.28 5.58 15.36
N ASP A 503 -30.66 6.84 15.13
CA ASP A 503 -31.93 7.43 15.51
C ASP A 503 -32.44 8.40 14.42
N GLY A 504 -33.60 9.02 14.66
CA GLY A 504 -34.22 9.97 13.72
C GLY A 504 -33.38 11.22 13.49
N ALA A 505 -32.69 11.74 14.52
CA ALA A 505 -31.87 12.95 14.42
C ALA A 505 -30.57 12.69 13.65
N GLY A 506 -29.89 11.58 13.92
CA GLY A 506 -28.74 11.10 13.17
C GLY A 506 -29.07 10.85 11.70
N ALA A 507 -30.20 10.21 11.40
CA ALA A 507 -30.65 9.99 10.03
C ALA A 507 -30.95 11.32 9.31
N ALA A 508 -31.68 12.24 9.95
CA ALA A 508 -32.00 13.55 9.39
C ALA A 508 -30.76 14.38 9.10
N ARG A 509 -29.83 14.47 10.07
CA ARG A 509 -28.54 15.13 9.92
C ARG A 509 -27.73 14.56 8.75
N ALA A 510 -27.65 13.23 8.63
CA ALA A 510 -26.93 12.57 7.55
C ALA A 510 -27.57 12.83 6.17
N ALA A 511 -28.91 12.85 6.09
CA ALA A 511 -29.60 13.16 4.85
C ALA A 511 -29.41 14.63 4.45
N LEU A 512 -29.60 15.55 5.38
CA LEU A 512 -29.45 16.99 5.15
C LEU A 512 -28.01 17.40 4.83
N GLY A 513 -27.02 16.84 5.55
CA GLY A 513 -25.62 17.13 5.27
C GLY A 513 -25.19 16.64 3.88
N THR A 514 -25.73 15.50 3.43
CA THR A 514 -25.48 15.00 2.07
C THR A 514 -26.16 15.88 1.02
N ALA A 515 -27.36 16.39 1.31
CA ALA A 515 -28.03 17.36 0.46
C ALA A 515 -27.20 18.66 0.34
N LEU A 516 -26.66 19.15 1.45
CA LEU A 516 -25.78 20.33 1.47
C LEU A 516 -24.48 20.09 0.69
N ALA A 517 -23.81 18.95 0.91
CA ALA A 517 -22.59 18.60 0.19
C ALA A 517 -22.82 18.53 -1.33
N ARG A 518 -23.93 17.95 -1.79
CA ARG A 518 -24.30 17.94 -3.22
C ARG A 518 -24.44 19.34 -3.79
N VAL A 519 -25.14 20.23 -3.08
CA VAL A 519 -25.31 21.63 -3.50
C VAL A 519 -23.98 22.37 -3.55
N GLN A 520 -23.11 22.18 -2.54
CA GLN A 520 -21.78 22.80 -2.46
C GLN A 520 -20.88 22.33 -3.63
N VAL A 521 -20.80 21.01 -3.86
CA VAL A 521 -20.01 20.43 -4.95
C VAL A 521 -20.55 20.88 -6.31
N ARG A 522 -21.87 20.84 -6.51
CA ARG A 522 -22.50 21.29 -7.77
C ARG A 522 -22.12 22.72 -8.13
N ARG A 523 -22.13 23.61 -7.14
CA ARG A 523 -21.83 25.03 -7.35
C ARG A 523 -20.37 25.25 -7.78
N LEU A 524 -19.44 24.50 -7.20
CA LEU A 524 -18.01 24.65 -7.45
C LEU A 524 -17.53 23.90 -8.70
N ARG A 525 -18.12 22.73 -8.97
CA ARG A 525 -17.63 21.78 -9.98
C ARG A 525 -18.62 21.50 -11.11
N GLY A 526 -19.82 22.07 -11.06
CA GLY A 526 -20.88 21.84 -12.04
C GLY A 526 -21.76 20.62 -11.73
N ALA A 527 -22.82 20.44 -12.53
CA ALA A 527 -23.84 19.41 -12.32
C ALA A 527 -23.30 17.97 -12.43
N ASP A 528 -22.36 17.73 -13.35
CA ASP A 528 -21.80 16.40 -13.59
C ASP A 528 -20.92 15.92 -12.43
N ALA A 529 -20.20 16.82 -11.76
CA ALA A 529 -19.41 16.50 -10.57
C ALA A 529 -20.28 16.22 -9.34
N ALA A 530 -21.45 16.86 -9.24
CA ALA A 530 -22.43 16.56 -8.20
C ALA A 530 -23.01 15.15 -8.33
N ALA A 531 -23.07 14.59 -9.55
CA ALA A 531 -23.45 13.19 -9.75
C ALA A 531 -22.42 12.20 -9.15
N GLY A 532 -21.16 12.63 -8.99
CA GLY A 532 -20.13 11.90 -8.24
C GLY A 532 -20.27 11.99 -6.71
N THR A 533 -21.21 12.78 -6.20
CA THR A 533 -21.49 12.90 -4.76
C THR A 533 -22.55 11.86 -4.37
N SER A 534 -22.09 10.69 -3.92
CA SER A 534 -22.85 9.49 -3.49
C SER A 534 -24.32 9.42 -3.96
N PRO A 535 -24.61 8.80 -5.12
CA PRO A 535 -25.97 8.74 -5.68
C PRO A 535 -26.90 7.74 -4.97
N GLY A 536 -26.45 7.11 -3.88
CA GLY A 536 -27.18 6.03 -3.20
C GLY A 536 -27.69 6.37 -1.80
N VAL A 537 -28.00 5.30 -1.07
CA VAL A 537 -28.33 5.32 0.36
C VAL A 537 -27.05 5.50 1.16
N ARG A 538 -26.97 6.55 1.98
CA ARG A 538 -25.84 6.83 2.87
C ARG A 538 -25.94 6.00 4.14
N THR A 539 -24.81 5.43 4.54
CA THR A 539 -24.68 4.50 5.68
C THR A 539 -23.51 4.85 6.58
N ASP A 540 -22.88 6.01 6.38
CA ASP A 540 -21.63 6.40 7.06
C ASP A 540 -21.75 6.47 8.60
N ALA A 541 -22.96 6.61 9.14
CA ALA A 541 -23.21 6.44 10.57
C ALA A 541 -22.72 5.08 11.11
N LEU A 542 -22.73 4.04 10.27
CA LEU A 542 -22.19 2.72 10.57
C LEU A 542 -20.67 2.72 10.76
N ALA A 543 -19.93 3.61 10.09
CA ALA A 543 -18.47 3.69 10.27
C ALA A 543 -18.10 4.22 11.67
N LEU A 544 -18.98 4.99 12.31
CA LEU A 544 -18.75 5.63 13.61
C LEU A 544 -19.50 4.98 14.77
N ALA A 545 -20.47 4.11 14.49
CA ALA A 545 -21.26 3.45 15.52
C ALA A 545 -20.37 2.62 16.46
N GLY A 546 -20.67 2.64 17.76
CA GLY A 546 -20.01 1.80 18.76
C GLY A 546 -20.31 0.30 18.56
N ALA A 547 -19.46 -0.56 19.12
CA ALA A 547 -19.58 -2.02 18.96
C ALA A 547 -20.96 -2.56 19.39
N GLU A 548 -21.51 -2.08 20.51
CA GLU A 548 -22.84 -2.48 20.99
C GLU A 548 -23.96 -2.13 20.00
N ALA A 549 -23.93 -0.92 19.42
CA ALA A 549 -24.93 -0.48 18.45
C ALA A 549 -24.84 -1.27 17.14
N VAL A 550 -23.62 -1.66 16.72
CA VAL A 550 -23.40 -2.52 15.55
C VAL A 550 -23.87 -3.95 15.81
N ALA A 551 -23.56 -4.49 16.98
CA ALA A 551 -24.01 -5.84 17.37
C ALA A 551 -25.54 -5.93 17.41
N LEU A 552 -26.20 -4.95 18.05
CA LEU A 552 -27.66 -4.87 18.09
C LEU A 552 -28.25 -4.74 16.68
N LEU A 553 -27.67 -3.89 15.83
CA LEU A 553 -28.12 -3.75 14.45
C LEU A 553 -27.97 -5.07 13.68
N ARG A 554 -26.87 -5.81 13.86
CA ARG A 554 -26.69 -7.12 13.23
C ARG A 554 -27.76 -8.11 13.66
N GLU A 555 -28.07 -8.17 14.95
CA GLU A 555 -29.13 -9.03 15.47
C GLU A 555 -30.50 -8.68 14.86
N GLN A 556 -30.83 -7.40 14.79
CA GLN A 556 -32.08 -6.91 14.21
C GLN A 556 -32.18 -7.21 12.71
N VAL A 557 -31.10 -6.97 11.95
CA VAL A 557 -31.03 -7.28 10.52
C VAL A 557 -31.13 -8.79 10.29
N ALA A 558 -30.50 -9.62 11.13
CA ALA A 558 -30.60 -11.07 11.05
C ALA A 558 -32.02 -11.58 11.35
N ALA A 559 -32.68 -11.02 12.37
CA ALA A 559 -34.07 -11.33 12.71
C ALA A 559 -35.03 -10.94 11.56
N TYR A 560 -34.84 -9.76 10.98
CA TYR A 560 -35.58 -9.33 9.79
C TYR A 560 -35.36 -10.28 8.62
N ALA A 561 -34.11 -10.62 8.33
CA ALA A 561 -33.76 -11.52 7.23
C ALA A 561 -34.42 -12.91 7.39
N ALA A 562 -34.39 -13.45 8.61
CA ALA A 562 -35.05 -14.72 8.93
C ALA A 562 -36.58 -14.64 8.71
N ALA A 563 -37.22 -13.56 9.16
CA ALA A 563 -38.66 -13.36 8.98
C ALA A 563 -39.05 -13.17 7.50
N ALA A 564 -38.20 -12.52 6.71
CA ALA A 564 -38.39 -12.31 5.28
C ALA A 564 -37.96 -13.52 4.42
N GLY A 565 -37.37 -14.56 5.02
CA GLY A 565 -36.86 -15.73 4.30
C GLY A 565 -35.70 -15.39 3.36
N VAL A 566 -34.82 -14.45 3.75
CA VAL A 566 -33.66 -14.01 2.96
C VAL A 566 -32.35 -14.16 3.75
N ARG A 567 -31.23 -14.17 3.03
CA ARG A 567 -29.86 -14.09 3.56
C ARG A 567 -29.09 -13.01 2.81
N TYR A 568 -28.32 -12.20 3.52
CA TYR A 568 -27.42 -11.24 2.91
C TYR A 568 -26.04 -11.87 2.71
N LEU A 569 -25.62 -11.99 1.45
CA LEU A 569 -24.32 -12.54 1.06
C LEU A 569 -23.51 -11.47 0.31
N GLY A 570 -22.23 -11.35 0.65
CA GLY A 570 -21.28 -10.46 -0.03
C GLY A 570 -20.17 -11.22 -0.72
N VAL A 571 -19.70 -10.71 -1.86
CA VAL A 571 -18.48 -11.17 -2.54
C VAL A 571 -17.38 -10.15 -2.26
N CYS A 572 -16.30 -10.58 -1.60
CA CYS A 572 -15.28 -9.68 -1.07
C CYS A 572 -14.16 -9.44 -2.09
N HIS A 573 -13.83 -8.18 -2.38
CA HIS A 573 -12.76 -7.77 -3.31
C HIS A 573 -11.51 -7.26 -2.56
N ARG A 574 -10.98 -8.05 -1.63
CA ARG A 574 -9.82 -7.63 -0.81
C ARG A 574 -8.45 -7.92 -1.41
N ALA A 575 -8.39 -8.61 -2.55
CA ALA A 575 -7.14 -8.88 -3.25
C ALA A 575 -6.94 -7.88 -4.38
N ASP A 576 -5.81 -7.18 -4.37
CA ASP A 576 -5.37 -6.28 -5.42
C ASP A 576 -4.00 -6.73 -5.95
N PRO A 577 -3.77 -6.71 -7.28
CA PRO A 577 -2.51 -7.18 -7.86
C PRO A 577 -1.30 -6.29 -7.55
N VAL A 578 -1.49 -5.08 -7.01
CA VAL A 578 -0.40 -4.14 -6.65
C VAL A 578 -0.33 -3.94 -5.13
N LEU A 579 -1.45 -3.81 -4.45
CA LEU A 579 -1.52 -3.59 -3.00
C LEU A 579 -1.62 -4.88 -2.18
N GLY A 580 -1.74 -6.04 -2.81
CA GLY A 580 -1.90 -7.33 -2.13
C GLY A 580 -3.25 -7.41 -1.40
N GLU A 581 -3.25 -7.85 -0.14
CA GLU A 581 -4.47 -7.84 0.67
C GLU A 581 -4.75 -6.45 1.25
N LEU A 582 -5.93 -5.92 0.94
CA LEU A 582 -6.36 -4.60 1.39
C LEU A 582 -6.82 -4.62 2.86
N PRO A 583 -6.52 -3.58 3.64
CA PRO A 583 -6.93 -3.46 5.05
C PRO A 583 -8.41 -3.07 5.24
N VAL A 584 -9.18 -2.99 4.16
CA VAL A 584 -10.57 -2.54 4.11
C VAL A 584 -11.41 -3.58 3.36
N TRP A 585 -12.70 -3.66 3.68
CA TRP A 585 -13.63 -4.59 3.05
C TRP A 585 -14.50 -3.84 2.04
N TYR A 586 -14.59 -4.35 0.81
CA TYR A 586 -15.55 -3.84 -0.17
C TYR A 586 -15.95 -4.92 -1.15
N GLY A 587 -17.07 -4.68 -1.82
CA GLY A 587 -17.64 -5.59 -2.80
C GLY A 587 -19.17 -5.54 -2.83
N PRO A 588 -19.79 -6.24 -3.80
CA PRO A 588 -21.23 -6.31 -3.91
C PRO A 588 -21.83 -7.17 -2.78
N VAL A 589 -22.98 -6.74 -2.27
CA VAL A 589 -23.83 -7.50 -1.33
C VAL A 589 -25.20 -7.69 -1.95
N ARG A 590 -25.77 -8.89 -1.82
CA ARG A 590 -27.07 -9.27 -2.38
C ARG A 590 -27.91 -10.03 -1.37
N ALA A 591 -29.23 -9.86 -1.46
CA ALA A 591 -30.20 -10.67 -0.75
C ALA A 591 -30.52 -11.94 -1.55
N TYR A 592 -30.39 -13.11 -0.91
CA TYR A 592 -30.70 -14.42 -1.48
C TYR A 592 -31.87 -15.06 -0.74
N PRO A 593 -32.80 -15.73 -1.43
CA PRO A 593 -33.85 -16.52 -0.76
C PRO A 593 -33.23 -17.65 0.09
N ALA A 594 -33.73 -17.82 1.31
CA ALA A 594 -33.36 -18.90 2.21
C ALA A 594 -33.91 -20.23 1.68
N GLY A 595 -33.19 -20.88 0.76
CA GLY A 595 -33.61 -22.16 0.16
C GLY A 595 -32.88 -22.59 -1.10
N ARG A 596 -32.10 -21.71 -1.76
CA ARG A 596 -31.15 -22.11 -2.80
C ARG A 596 -29.83 -22.55 -2.15
N GLU A 597 -29.47 -23.81 -2.30
CA GLU A 597 -28.13 -24.30 -1.92
C GLU A 597 -27.05 -23.60 -2.77
N GLY A 598 -25.89 -23.35 -2.15
CA GLY A 598 -24.80 -22.52 -2.64
C GLY A 598 -24.01 -23.07 -3.84
N SER A 599 -24.63 -23.84 -4.74
CA SER A 599 -23.99 -24.37 -5.95
C SER A 599 -24.05 -23.43 -7.16
N ASP A 600 -24.84 -22.34 -7.07
CA ASP A 600 -24.98 -21.30 -8.11
C ASP A 600 -24.36 -19.95 -7.70
N VAL A 601 -23.50 -19.90 -6.68
CA VAL A 601 -22.85 -18.67 -6.18
C VAL A 601 -21.39 -18.55 -6.63
#